data_AF-A0A1Y1MFC4-F1
#
_entry.id   AF-A0A1Y1MFC4-F1
#
_cell.length_a   1.000
_cell.length_b   1.000
_cell.length_c   1.000
_cell.angle_alpha   90.00
_cell.angle_beta   90.00
_cell.angle_gamma   90.00
#
_symmetry.space_group_name_H-M   'P 1'
#
loop_
_entity.id
_entity.type
_entity.pdbx_description
1 polymer ?
#
loop_
_entity_poly.entity_id
_entity_poly.type
_entity_poly.pdbx_seq_one_letter_code
_entity_poly.pdbx_strand_id
1 'polypeptide(L)'
;MAVERIGSIIKHLAPGSAINQIQSKNPDDIVITLAVRTPLTKARKGGFKDTSLEYMIYALLKQVRERSNLDPALVEDVCFGNVSDGKASYKLRAAALAAGFP
;
A
#
# COMPACT_ATOMS: atom_id res chain seq x y z
N MET A 1 27.58 28.69 -10.50
CA MET A 1 28.80 27.91 -10.17
C MET A 1 29.28 28.11 -8.73
N ALA A 2 29.94 29.22 -8.33
CA ALA A 2 30.43 29.37 -6.94
C ALA A 2 29.34 29.68 -5.91
N VAL A 3 28.35 30.52 -6.29
CA VAL A 3 27.24 30.93 -5.41
C VAL A 3 26.30 29.77 -5.06
N GLU A 4 26.04 28.87 -6.01
CA GLU A 4 25.21 27.67 -5.79
C GLU A 4 25.87 26.68 -4.82
N ARG A 5 27.21 26.56 -4.87
CA ARG A 5 27.99 25.73 -3.94
C ARG A 5 27.88 26.25 -2.50
N ILE A 6 27.98 27.56 -2.31
CA ILE A 6 27.82 28.18 -0.99
C ILE A 6 26.42 27.92 -0.44
N GLY A 7 25.38 28.05 -1.28
CA GLY A 7 24.00 27.74 -0.88
C GLY A 7 23.80 26.28 -0.45
N SER A 8 24.45 25.32 -1.12
CA SER A 8 24.40 23.91 -0.73
C SER A 8 25.06 23.65 0.63
N ILE A 9 26.22 24.26 0.88
CA ILE A 9 26.94 24.09 2.16
C ILE A 9 26.15 24.70 3.33
N ILE A 10 25.53 25.87 3.12
CA ILE A 10 24.67 26.51 4.13
C ILE A 10 23.46 25.62 4.48
N LYS A 11 22.85 24.96 3.50
CA LYS A 11 21.75 24.00 3.75
C LYS A 11 22.18 22.82 4.61
N HIS A 12 23.42 22.33 4.48
CA HIS A 12 23.94 21.23 5.31
C HIS A 12 24.34 21.66 6.72
N LEU A 13 24.76 22.91 6.91
CA LEU A 13 25.21 23.44 8.20
C LEU A 13 24.06 23.92 9.11
N ALA A 14 22.87 24.17 8.55
CA ALA A 14 21.71 24.58 9.32
C ALA A 14 21.20 23.41 10.21
N PRO A 15 21.24 23.54 11.56
CA PRO A 15 20.81 22.46 12.44
C PRO A 15 19.32 22.15 12.23
N GLY A 16 19.00 20.86 12.10
CA GLY A 16 17.65 20.37 11.83
C GLY A 16 17.20 20.46 10.36
N SER A 17 18.03 20.97 9.44
CA SER A 17 17.65 21.11 8.02
C SER A 17 17.21 19.80 7.37
N ALA A 18 17.92 18.69 7.65
CA ALA A 18 17.60 17.39 7.09
C ALA A 18 16.26 16.83 7.59
N ILE A 19 15.96 16.97 8.89
CA ILE A 19 14.70 16.48 9.47
C ILE A 19 13.54 17.33 8.97
N ASN A 20 13.69 18.66 8.95
CA ASN A 20 12.68 19.58 8.44
C ASN A 20 12.39 19.35 6.94
N GLN A 21 13.41 18.97 6.16
CA GLN A 21 13.24 18.64 4.75
C GLN A 21 12.55 17.28 4.55
N ILE A 22 12.77 16.29 5.42
CA ILE A 22 12.05 15.01 5.36
C ILE A 22 10.60 15.18 5.82
N GLN A 23 10.34 16.09 6.76
CA GLN A 23 9.00 16.36 7.30
C GLN A 23 8.20 17.38 6.49
N SER A 24 8.83 18.05 5.51
CA SER A 24 8.11 18.97 4.63
C SER A 24 7.07 18.20 3.82
N LYS A 25 5.82 18.65 3.86
CA LYS A 25 4.72 18.05 3.10
C LYS A 25 4.62 18.73 1.75
N ASN A 26 4.85 17.97 0.69
CA ASN A 26 4.74 18.44 -0.69
C ASN A 26 3.48 17.84 -1.34
N PRO A 27 2.88 18.55 -2.33
CA PRO A 27 1.70 18.05 -3.03
C PRO A 27 1.95 16.78 -3.86
N ASP A 28 3.21 16.49 -4.18
CA ASP A 28 3.71 15.35 -4.96
C ASP A 28 4.17 14.16 -4.09
N ASP A 29 4.06 14.25 -2.77
CA ASP A 29 4.42 13.15 -1.87
C ASP A 29 3.46 11.95 -2.05
N ILE A 30 4.02 10.74 -2.10
CA ILE A 30 3.24 9.50 -2.11
C ILE A 30 2.77 9.22 -0.68
N VAL A 31 1.45 9.27 -0.46
CA VAL A 31 0.84 9.10 0.86
C VAL A 31 0.12 7.76 1.01
N ILE A 32 0.12 7.21 2.23
CA ILE A 32 -0.69 6.05 2.59
C ILE A 32 -2.06 6.56 3.04
N THR A 33 -3.10 6.26 2.27
CA THR A 33 -4.48 6.67 2.57
C THR A 33 -5.20 5.71 3.52
N LEU A 34 -4.96 4.41 3.35
CA LEU A 34 -5.54 3.35 4.19
C LEU A 34 -4.53 2.22 4.38
N ALA A 35 -4.43 1.73 5.63
CA ALA A 35 -3.68 0.53 5.95
C ALA A 35 -4.57 -0.43 6.77
N VAL A 36 -4.90 -1.58 6.20
CA VAL A 36 -5.74 -2.61 6.84
C VAL A 36 -5.18 -4.01 6.57
N ARG A 37 -5.54 -4.96 7.43
CA ARG A 37 -5.10 -6.36 7.32
C ARG A 37 -6.19 -7.31 7.80
N THR A 38 -6.09 -8.56 7.37
CA THR A 38 -6.85 -9.66 7.97
C THR A 38 -6.29 -10.01 9.36
N PRO A 39 -7.09 -10.69 10.21
CA PRO A 39 -6.57 -11.37 11.39
C PRO A 39 -5.53 -12.42 11.01
N LEU A 40 -4.51 -12.62 11.83
CA LEU A 40 -3.54 -13.70 11.63
C LEU A 40 -4.02 -14.93 12.40
N THR A 41 -4.09 -16.08 11.72
CA THR A 41 -4.53 -17.34 12.33
C THR A 41 -3.48 -18.43 12.15
N LYS A 42 -3.47 -19.43 13.04
CA LYS A 42 -2.53 -20.55 12.95
C LYS A 42 -2.80 -21.37 11.68
N ALA A 43 -1.76 -21.71 10.93
CA ALA A 43 -1.89 -22.62 9.79
C ALA A 43 -2.49 -23.98 10.24
N ARG A 44 -3.33 -24.57 9.39
CA ARG A 44 -4.01 -25.88 9.57
C ARG A 44 -5.02 -26.00 10.73
N LYS A 45 -4.82 -25.30 11.84
CA LYS A 45 -5.66 -25.39 13.05
C LYS A 45 -6.41 -24.10 13.40
N GLY A 46 -6.09 -22.99 12.74
CA GLY A 46 -6.68 -21.67 12.99
C GLY A 46 -7.95 -21.41 12.18
N GLY A 47 -8.51 -20.21 12.36
CA GLY A 47 -9.78 -19.80 11.75
C GLY A 47 -9.78 -19.75 10.21
N PHE A 48 -8.62 -19.62 9.57
CA PHE A 48 -8.50 -19.64 8.10
C PHE A 48 -8.06 -20.98 7.52
N LYS A 49 -8.15 -22.08 8.29
CA LYS A 49 -7.70 -23.40 7.82
C LYS A 49 -8.43 -23.90 6.57
N ASP A 50 -9.70 -23.52 6.40
CA ASP A 50 -10.56 -23.91 5.27
C ASP A 50 -10.81 -22.73 4.30
N THR A 51 -10.08 -21.62 4.45
CA THR A 51 -10.27 -20.41 3.64
C THR A 51 -9.27 -20.39 2.49
N SER A 52 -9.78 -20.24 1.26
CA SER A 52 -8.93 -20.12 0.08
C SER A 52 -8.28 -18.74 -0.02
N LEU A 53 -7.16 -18.65 -0.76
CA LEU A 53 -6.43 -17.40 -0.96
C LEU A 53 -7.30 -16.34 -1.66
N GLU A 54 -8.06 -16.74 -2.68
CA GLU A 54 -8.97 -15.87 -3.43
C GLU A 54 -9.98 -15.21 -2.49
N TYR A 55 -10.56 -15.99 -1.57
CA TYR A 55 -11.56 -15.48 -0.63
C TYR A 55 -10.94 -14.52 0.39
N MET A 56 -9.73 -14.80 0.88
CA MET A 56 -9.02 -13.87 1.77
C MET A 56 -8.73 -12.54 1.08
N ILE A 57 -8.28 -12.56 -0.17
CA ILE A 57 -8.02 -11.35 -0.97
C ILE A 57 -9.32 -10.58 -1.21
N TYR A 58 -10.39 -11.27 -1.63
CA TYR A 58 -11.70 -10.66 -1.86
C TYR A 58 -12.24 -9.98 -0.60
N ALA A 59 -12.21 -10.67 0.54
CA ALA A 59 -12.68 -10.12 1.80
C ALA A 59 -11.87 -8.88 2.24
N LEU A 60 -10.55 -8.91 2.03
CA LEU A 60 -9.68 -7.76 2.31
C LEU A 60 -9.99 -6.58 1.40
N LEU A 61 -10.06 -6.79 0.08
CA LEU A 61 -10.34 -5.74 -0.90
C LEU A 61 -11.72 -5.13 -0.71
N LYS A 62 -12.73 -5.94 -0.35
CA LYS A 62 -14.05 -5.43 0.02
C LYS A 62 -13.98 -4.47 1.22
N GLN A 63 -13.21 -4.82 2.26
CA GLN A 63 -13.00 -3.93 3.41
C GLN A 63 -12.18 -2.68 3.06
N VAL A 64 -11.20 -2.79 2.15
CA VAL A 64 -10.46 -1.64 1.62
C VAL A 64 -11.43 -0.68 0.94
N ARG A 65 -12.29 -1.17 0.05
CA ARG A 65 -13.30 -0.36 -0.63
C ARG A 65 -14.23 0.36 0.36
N GLU A 66 -14.77 -0.38 1.34
CA GLU A 66 -15.71 0.17 2.32
C GLU A 66 -15.08 1.21 3.25
N ARG A 67 -13.81 1.04 3.63
CA ARG A 67 -13.14 1.91 4.62
C ARG A 67 -12.37 3.08 4.01
N SER A 68 -11.90 2.92 2.78
CA SER A 68 -11.12 3.97 2.11
C SER A 68 -11.98 5.12 1.61
N ASN A 69 -13.28 4.89 1.41
CA ASN A 69 -14.22 5.86 0.84
C ASN A 69 -13.74 6.43 -0.51
N LEU A 70 -12.92 5.67 -1.26
CA LEU A 70 -12.47 6.01 -2.60
C LEU A 70 -13.39 5.39 -3.64
N ASP A 71 -13.58 6.07 -4.77
CA ASP A 71 -14.22 5.48 -5.94
C ASP A 71 -13.31 4.40 -6.52
N PRO A 72 -13.73 3.12 -6.57
CA PRO A 72 -12.90 2.03 -7.10
C PRO A 72 -12.38 2.28 -8.51
N ALA A 73 -13.06 3.11 -9.32
CA ALA A 73 -12.63 3.46 -10.66
C ALA A 73 -11.35 4.33 -10.70
N LEU A 74 -10.96 4.95 -9.58
CA LEU A 74 -9.72 5.71 -9.45
C LEU A 74 -8.50 4.84 -9.19
N VAL A 75 -8.68 3.53 -8.95
CA VAL A 75 -7.56 2.61 -8.73
C VAL A 75 -6.98 2.21 -10.08
N GLU A 76 -5.75 2.63 -10.34
CA GLU A 76 -5.06 2.36 -11.60
C GLU A 76 -4.29 1.02 -11.58
N ASP A 77 -3.86 0.56 -10.41
CA ASP A 77 -3.12 -0.69 -10.26
C ASP A 77 -3.37 -1.39 -8.92
N VAL A 78 -3.31 -2.72 -8.92
CA VAL A 78 -3.44 -3.57 -7.74
C VAL A 78 -2.26 -4.55 -7.69
N CYS A 79 -1.29 -4.24 -6.84
CA CYS A 79 -0.13 -5.09 -6.59
C CYS A 79 -0.37 -6.03 -5.39
N PHE A 80 -0.05 -7.33 -5.54
CA PHE A 80 -0.16 -8.33 -4.48
C PHE A 80 1.06 -9.25 -4.42
N GLY A 81 1.69 -9.33 -3.25
CA GLY A 81 2.82 -10.23 -2.99
C GLY A 81 2.37 -11.59 -2.48
N ASN A 82 2.83 -12.67 -3.13
CA ASN A 82 2.56 -14.04 -2.71
C ASN A 82 3.74 -14.97 -3.00
N VAL A 83 3.99 -15.95 -2.12
CA VAL A 83 5.14 -16.85 -2.21
C VAL A 83 4.74 -18.27 -2.67
N SER A 84 3.75 -18.89 -2.03
CA SER A 84 3.50 -20.34 -2.17
C SER A 84 2.59 -20.75 -3.32
N ASP A 85 1.93 -19.80 -3.99
CA ASP A 85 0.91 -20.06 -5.01
C ASP A 85 1.33 -19.46 -6.36
N GLY A 86 1.69 -20.32 -7.31
CA GLY A 86 2.12 -19.93 -8.65
C GLY A 86 1.02 -19.34 -9.53
N LYS A 87 -0.25 -19.41 -9.11
CA LYS A 87 -1.41 -18.83 -9.81
C LYS A 87 -1.99 -17.62 -9.08
N ALA A 88 -1.26 -17.05 -8.12
CA ALA A 88 -1.74 -15.94 -7.30
C ALA A 88 -2.18 -14.71 -8.10
N SER A 89 -1.56 -14.43 -9.25
CA SER A 89 -1.94 -13.33 -10.14
C SER A 89 -3.38 -13.47 -10.67
N TYR A 90 -3.77 -14.65 -11.12
CA TYR A 90 -5.13 -14.92 -11.58
C TYR A 90 -6.15 -14.83 -10.44
N LYS A 91 -5.76 -15.34 -9.27
CA LYS A 91 -6.57 -15.29 -8.04
C LYS A 91 -6.81 -13.86 -7.58
N LEU A 92 -5.78 -13.03 -7.62
CA LEU A 92 -5.87 -11.61 -7.33
C LEU A 92 -6.84 -10.92 -8.28
N ARG A 93 -6.68 -11.11 -9.61
CA ARG A 93 -7.55 -10.44 -10.59
C ARG A 93 -9.01 -10.84 -10.42
N ALA A 94 -9.28 -12.13 -10.23
CA ALA A 94 -10.64 -12.61 -9.98
C ALA A 94 -11.24 -12.02 -8.69
N ALA A 95 -10.46 -11.97 -7.61
CA ALA A 95 -10.89 -11.40 -6.33
C ALA A 95 -11.11 -9.88 -6.40
N ALA A 96 -10.27 -9.15 -7.12
CA ALA A 96 -10.39 -7.70 -7.31
C ALA A 96 -11.67 -7.35 -8.08
N LEU A 97 -11.94 -8.05 -9.18
CA LEU A 97 -13.18 -7.91 -9.94
C LEU A 97 -14.41 -8.21 -9.08
N ALA A 98 -14.37 -9.30 -8.30
CA ALA A 98 -15.45 -9.65 -7.37
C ALA A 98 -15.63 -8.60 -6.25
N ALA A 99 -14.55 -7.96 -5.81
CA ALA A 99 -14.57 -6.88 -4.83
C ALA A 99 -15.01 -5.52 -5.42
N GLY A 100 -15.24 -5.44 -6.73
CA GLY A 100 -15.72 -4.24 -7.42
C GLY A 100 -14.63 -3.25 -7.79
N PHE A 101 -13.38 -3.70 -7.94
CA PHE A 101 -12.32 -2.93 -8.58
C PHE A 101 -12.30 -3.30 -10.08
N PRO A 102 -12.50 -2.34 -10.99
CA PRO A 102 -12.60 -2.60 -12.44
C PRO A 102 -11.30 -3.17 -13.06
#